data_AF-A0A7X9C3N6-F1
#
_entry.id   AF-A0A7X9C3N6-F1
#
_cell.length_a   1.000
_cell.length_b   1.000
_cell.length_c   1.000
_cell.angle_alpha   90.00
_cell.angle_beta   90.00
_cell.angle_gamma   90.00
#
_symmetry.space_group_name_H-M   'P 1'
#
loop_
_entity.id
_entity.type
_entity.pdbx_description
1 polymer ?
#
loop_
_entity_poly.entity_id
_entity_poly.type
_entity_poly.pdbx_seq_one_letter_code
_entity_poly.pdbx_strand_id
1 'polypeptide(L)'
;PNYYELNQEIDELTESVLNSEEMKEKATEMTERINAYINHYWPIIKQVDDPAEVRPLMEEMLAEIKEILTNFKHLNVYDGYQLVAKLWENYLTEDVEKISAGDFYELGRSREPNIVTKGTGKNKREEQDGWIGTLVPIDLIRKELYAEEAELIEEVEAEIGEVESALDELVESAQVEDSVENEILGESLNASKNSFIVGNIRKEIKTYEENTEEYELVQRVLDLLSKRTKTNRIRREKTQDLNEKVQNRILELTDEEIDQLVYKKWFGDLTEEMIRLIEEPLKEELNTLKELNDRYKDTLDDLEDEYKRLEASFKEMASQLVVTTDE
;
A
#
# COMPACT_ATOMS: atom_id res chain seq x y z
N PRO A 1 21.87 35.65 28.21
CA PRO A 1 21.93 34.62 27.15
C PRO A 1 20.81 34.90 26.15
N ASN A 2 21.12 35.08 24.87
CA ASN A 2 20.09 35.33 23.87
C ASN A 2 19.61 33.96 23.36
N TYR A 3 18.34 33.64 23.58
CA TYR A 3 17.69 32.47 23.01
C TYR A 3 17.08 32.85 21.65
N TYR A 4 17.00 31.88 20.75
CA TYR A 4 16.33 32.04 19.46
C TYR A 4 15.01 31.28 19.52
N GLU A 5 13.93 31.97 19.20
CA GLU A 5 12.60 31.40 19.06
C GLU A 5 12.19 31.46 17.58
N LEU A 6 11.38 30.51 17.15
CA LEU A 6 10.78 30.56 15.82
C LEU A 6 9.83 31.75 15.74
N ASN A 7 9.86 32.46 14.61
CA ASN A 7 9.02 33.64 14.37
C ASN A 7 7.62 33.30 13.81
N GLN A 8 7.35 32.02 13.57
CA GLN A 8 6.09 31.45 13.09
C GLN A 8 5.98 29.99 13.55
N GLU A 9 4.79 29.41 13.46
CA GLU A 9 4.60 27.99 13.81
C GLU A 9 5.43 27.09 12.89
N ILE A 10 6.01 26.02 13.44
CA ILE A 10 6.89 25.12 12.70
C ILE A 10 6.19 24.44 11.52
N ASP A 11 4.89 24.19 11.64
CA ASP A 11 4.08 23.61 10.58
C ASP A 11 3.86 24.63 9.43
N GLU A 12 3.64 25.92 9.74
CA GLU A 12 3.56 27.00 8.75
C GLU A 12 4.90 27.26 8.05
N LEU A 13 6.00 27.20 8.81
CA LEU A 13 7.36 27.28 8.26
C LEU A 13 7.63 26.13 7.30
N THR A 14 7.26 24.91 7.69
CA THR A 14 7.43 23.69 6.87
C THR A 14 6.69 23.82 5.55
N GLU A 15 5.42 24.23 5.60
CA GLU A 15 4.61 24.43 4.39
C GLU A 15 5.19 25.52 3.48
N SER A 16 5.62 26.65 4.07
CA SER A 16 6.21 27.78 3.33
C SER A 16 7.52 27.39 2.64
N VAL A 17 8.37 26.62 3.32
CA VAL A 17 9.68 26.19 2.79
C VAL A 17 9.49 25.16 1.67
N LEU A 18 8.63 24.16 1.85
CA LEU A 18 8.35 23.13 0.83
C LEU A 18 7.65 23.71 -0.41
N ASN A 19 6.80 24.73 -0.24
CA ASN A 19 6.10 25.40 -1.35
C ASN A 19 6.83 26.63 -1.92
N SER A 20 8.05 26.88 -1.47
CA SER A 20 8.86 28.01 -1.93
C SER A 20 9.13 27.94 -3.44
N GLU A 21 9.34 29.11 -4.05
CA GLU A 21 9.65 29.19 -5.49
C GLU A 21 10.93 28.41 -5.83
N GLU A 22 11.95 28.47 -4.96
CA GLU A 22 13.20 27.73 -5.14
C GLU A 22 12.98 26.21 -5.20
N MET A 23 12.08 25.67 -4.36
CA MET A 23 11.76 24.24 -4.38
C MET A 23 11.04 23.83 -5.66
N LYS A 24 10.08 24.65 -6.11
CA LYS A 24 9.35 24.41 -7.36
C LYS A 24 10.26 24.49 -8.58
N GLU A 25 11.16 25.47 -8.62
CA GLU A 25 12.17 25.62 -9.68
C GLU A 25 13.10 24.39 -9.73
N LYS A 26 13.62 23.94 -8.57
CA LYS A 26 14.46 22.74 -8.50
C LYS A 26 13.73 21.46 -8.91
N ALA A 27 12.49 21.27 -8.45
CA ALA A 27 11.67 20.13 -8.84
C ALA A 27 11.35 20.12 -10.35
N THR A 28 11.10 21.30 -10.91
CA THR A 28 10.89 21.47 -12.36
C THR A 28 12.17 21.15 -13.13
N GLU A 29 13.32 21.70 -12.74
CA GLU A 29 14.60 21.39 -13.39
C GLU A 29 14.92 19.89 -13.28
N MET A 30 14.73 19.27 -12.12
CA MET A 30 14.90 17.83 -11.94
C MET A 30 14.01 17.05 -12.91
N THR A 31 12.74 17.40 -12.99
CA THR A 31 11.77 16.76 -13.89
C THR A 31 12.22 16.86 -15.34
N GLU A 32 12.63 18.04 -15.80
CA GLU A 32 13.12 18.24 -17.17
C GLU A 32 14.37 17.41 -17.48
N ARG A 33 15.33 17.37 -16.55
CA ARG A 33 16.58 16.60 -16.72
C ARG A 33 16.32 15.09 -16.75
N ILE A 34 15.50 14.59 -15.83
CA ILE A 34 15.17 13.17 -15.75
C ILE A 34 14.31 12.73 -16.94
N ASN A 35 13.37 13.55 -17.39
CA ASN A 35 12.62 13.26 -18.62
C ASN A 35 13.52 13.26 -19.86
N ALA A 36 14.48 14.19 -19.96
CA ALA A 36 15.45 14.19 -21.05
C ALA A 36 16.31 12.91 -21.04
N TYR A 37 16.78 12.49 -19.85
CA TYR A 37 17.50 11.24 -19.64
C TYR A 37 16.67 10.03 -20.07
N ILE A 38 15.42 9.91 -19.60
CA ILE A 38 14.52 8.80 -19.99
C ILE A 38 14.29 8.80 -21.50
N ASN A 39 13.99 9.95 -22.10
CA ASN A 39 13.75 10.07 -23.54
C ASN A 39 14.99 9.71 -24.37
N HIS A 40 16.19 9.91 -23.83
CA HIS A 40 17.43 9.49 -24.47
C HIS A 40 17.57 7.96 -24.47
N TYR A 41 17.40 7.32 -23.31
CA TYR A 41 17.64 5.88 -23.15
C TYR A 41 16.48 4.99 -23.58
N TRP A 42 15.23 5.46 -23.55
CA TRP A 42 14.06 4.70 -23.96
C TRP A 42 14.20 4.04 -25.36
N PRO A 43 14.51 4.79 -26.44
CA PRO A 43 14.68 4.17 -27.76
C PRO A 43 15.93 3.28 -27.85
N ILE A 44 16.98 3.54 -27.06
CA ILE A 44 18.22 2.76 -27.05
C ILE A 44 17.95 1.38 -26.45
N ILE A 45 17.32 1.34 -25.26
CA ILE A 45 16.96 0.11 -24.56
C ILE A 45 16.09 -0.80 -25.44
N LYS A 46 15.12 -0.23 -26.16
CA LYS A 46 14.22 -0.97 -27.05
C LYS A 46 14.91 -1.64 -28.24
N GLN A 47 16.12 -1.21 -28.58
CA GLN A 47 16.82 -1.61 -29.81
C GLN A 47 18.12 -2.38 -29.55
N VAL A 48 18.41 -2.72 -28.29
CA VAL A 48 19.59 -3.55 -27.97
C VAL A 48 19.45 -4.89 -28.69
N ASP A 49 20.46 -5.25 -29.48
CA ASP A 49 20.48 -6.47 -30.30
C ASP A 49 21.69 -7.39 -30.01
N ASP A 50 22.58 -6.98 -29.09
CA ASP A 50 23.69 -7.77 -28.59
C ASP A 50 23.68 -7.84 -27.04
N PRO A 51 23.59 -9.03 -26.43
CA PRO A 51 23.70 -9.20 -24.98
C PRO A 51 24.98 -8.58 -24.37
N ALA A 52 26.05 -8.44 -25.15
CA ALA A 52 27.28 -7.79 -24.70
C ALA A 52 27.12 -6.28 -24.43
N GLU A 53 26.09 -5.64 -24.99
CA GLU A 53 25.81 -4.21 -24.83
C GLU A 53 24.99 -3.88 -23.57
N VAL A 54 24.32 -4.87 -22.97
CA VAL A 54 23.46 -4.69 -21.78
C VAL A 54 24.26 -4.05 -20.63
N ARG A 55 25.43 -4.60 -20.33
CA ARG A 55 26.27 -4.12 -19.24
C ARG A 55 26.88 -2.74 -19.52
N PRO A 56 27.50 -2.47 -20.68
CA PRO A 56 27.91 -1.12 -21.07
C PRO A 56 26.79 -0.09 -20.96
N LEU A 57 25.58 -0.40 -21.45
CA LEU A 57 24.42 0.48 -21.38
C LEU A 57 24.05 0.83 -19.93
N MET A 58 24.06 -0.18 -19.04
CA MET A 58 23.87 0.06 -17.61
C MET A 58 24.95 0.98 -17.02
N GLU A 59 26.22 0.74 -17.34
CA GLU A 59 27.33 1.56 -16.84
C GLU A 59 27.23 3.01 -17.34
N GLU A 60 26.81 3.23 -18.59
CA GLU A 60 26.55 4.56 -19.18
C GLU A 60 25.38 5.27 -18.49
N MET A 61 24.24 4.59 -18.37
CA MET A 61 23.06 5.11 -17.67
C MET A 61 23.37 5.54 -16.24
N LEU A 62 24.15 4.73 -15.50
CA LEU A 62 24.57 5.00 -14.14
C LEU A 62 25.58 6.15 -14.03
N ALA A 63 26.45 6.30 -15.02
CA ALA A 63 27.41 7.41 -15.08
C ALA A 63 26.71 8.74 -15.38
N GLU A 64 25.79 8.76 -16.35
CA GLU A 64 25.08 9.98 -16.76
C GLU A 64 24.13 10.47 -15.67
N ILE A 65 23.37 9.59 -15.01
CA ILE A 65 22.49 10.03 -13.92
C ILE A 65 23.30 10.67 -12.79
N LYS A 66 24.49 10.13 -12.50
CA LYS A 66 25.39 10.71 -11.50
C LYS A 66 25.85 12.11 -11.90
N GLU A 67 26.16 12.33 -13.18
CA GLU A 67 26.52 13.64 -13.71
C GLU A 67 25.36 14.64 -13.60
N ILE A 68 24.15 14.23 -14.02
CA ILE A 68 22.93 15.04 -13.90
C ILE A 68 22.74 15.50 -12.46
N LEU A 69 22.77 14.56 -11.52
CA LEU A 69 22.54 14.80 -10.10
C LEU A 69 23.61 15.65 -9.43
N THR A 70 24.86 15.63 -9.93
CA THR A 70 25.94 16.47 -9.41
C THR A 70 25.69 17.98 -9.62
N ASN A 71 24.81 18.35 -10.57
CA ASN A 71 24.43 19.73 -10.79
C ASN A 71 23.44 20.27 -9.73
N PHE A 72 22.81 19.39 -8.94
CA PHE A 72 21.88 19.79 -7.90
C PHE A 72 22.59 19.98 -6.56
N LYS A 73 22.56 21.21 -6.04
CA LYS A 73 23.17 21.53 -4.75
C LYS A 73 22.35 20.92 -3.61
N HIS A 74 23.04 20.33 -2.61
CA HIS A 74 22.46 19.68 -1.42
C HIS A 74 21.70 18.37 -1.68
N LEU A 75 21.82 17.80 -2.88
CA LEU A 75 21.29 16.48 -3.20
C LEU A 75 22.32 15.38 -2.91
N ASN A 76 21.88 14.26 -2.33
CA ASN A 76 22.72 13.08 -2.20
C ASN A 76 22.78 12.31 -3.53
N VAL A 77 23.86 12.52 -4.27
CA VAL A 77 24.06 11.91 -5.60
C VAL A 77 24.05 10.38 -5.53
N TYR A 78 24.46 9.78 -4.41
CA TYR A 78 24.46 8.33 -4.26
C TYR A 78 23.05 7.76 -4.21
N ASP A 79 22.10 8.44 -3.55
CA ASP A 79 20.73 7.95 -3.43
C ASP A 79 20.05 7.89 -4.79
N GLY A 80 20.23 8.91 -5.64
CA GLY A 80 19.71 8.87 -7.01
C GLY A 80 20.43 7.87 -7.93
N TYR A 81 21.74 7.66 -7.75
CA TYR A 81 22.43 6.54 -8.39
C TYR A 81 21.81 5.19 -8.00
N GLN A 82 21.47 5.01 -6.72
CA GLN A 82 20.85 3.78 -6.22
C GLN A 82 19.45 3.55 -6.80
N LEU A 83 18.67 4.60 -7.08
CA LEU A 83 17.38 4.46 -7.76
C LEU A 83 17.54 3.82 -9.14
N VAL A 84 18.46 4.34 -9.96
CA VAL A 84 18.73 3.76 -11.29
C VAL A 84 19.37 2.36 -11.18
N ALA A 85 20.24 2.13 -10.20
CA ALA A 85 20.82 0.80 -9.97
C ALA A 85 19.74 -0.24 -9.62
N LYS A 86 18.77 0.12 -8.77
CA LYS A 86 17.62 -0.75 -8.44
C LYS A 86 16.69 -0.97 -9.62
N LEU A 87 16.48 0.05 -10.46
CA LEU A 87 15.74 -0.10 -11.72
C LEU A 87 16.39 -1.17 -12.61
N TRP A 88 17.72 -1.15 -12.72
CA TRP A 88 18.47 -2.19 -13.42
C TRP A 88 18.35 -3.56 -12.76
N GLU A 89 18.53 -3.64 -11.44
CA GLU A 89 18.45 -4.89 -10.69
C GLU A 89 17.07 -5.55 -10.79
N ASN A 90 16.00 -4.75 -10.67
CA ASN A 90 14.64 -5.27 -10.58
C ASN A 90 13.99 -5.52 -11.94
N TYR A 91 14.36 -4.75 -12.99
CA TYR A 91 13.65 -4.76 -14.26
C TYR A 91 14.57 -4.78 -15.48
N LEU A 92 15.39 -3.73 -15.67
CA LEU A 92 16.06 -3.52 -16.97
C LEU A 92 17.06 -4.63 -17.30
N THR A 93 17.79 -5.19 -16.33
CA THR A 93 18.81 -6.21 -16.65
C THR A 93 18.18 -7.41 -17.38
N GLU A 94 17.15 -8.00 -16.78
CA GLU A 94 16.47 -9.16 -17.36
C GLU A 94 15.71 -8.78 -18.65
N ASP A 95 15.03 -7.64 -18.66
CA ASP A 95 14.24 -7.21 -19.81
C ASP A 95 15.11 -6.88 -21.01
N VAL A 96 16.23 -6.16 -20.83
CA VAL A 96 17.16 -5.80 -21.91
C VAL A 96 17.89 -7.06 -22.41
N GLU A 97 18.23 -8.01 -21.53
CA GLU A 97 18.76 -9.32 -21.95
C GLU A 97 17.76 -10.07 -22.83
N LYS A 98 16.47 -10.09 -22.46
CA LYS A 98 15.41 -10.68 -23.28
C LYS A 98 15.29 -9.95 -24.63
N ILE A 99 15.29 -8.61 -24.63
CA ILE A 99 15.22 -7.78 -25.83
C ILE A 99 16.41 -8.06 -26.75
N SER A 100 17.62 -8.18 -26.22
CA SER A 100 18.82 -8.49 -27.03
C SER A 100 18.76 -9.83 -27.77
N ALA A 101 17.87 -10.74 -27.34
CA ALA A 101 17.66 -12.03 -27.97
C ALA A 101 16.38 -12.10 -28.84
N GLY A 102 15.59 -11.03 -28.92
CA GLY A 102 14.29 -11.02 -29.59
C GLY A 102 13.87 -9.63 -30.08
N ASP A 103 12.61 -9.49 -30.51
CA ASP A 103 12.04 -8.19 -30.85
C ASP A 103 11.22 -7.66 -29.66
N PHE A 104 11.38 -6.37 -29.35
CA PHE A 104 10.70 -5.71 -28.23
C PHE A 104 9.19 -5.89 -28.25
N TYR A 105 8.56 -5.76 -29.42
CA TYR A 105 7.11 -5.86 -29.57
C TYR A 105 6.62 -7.32 -29.64
N GLU A 106 7.44 -8.23 -30.17
CA GLU A 106 7.15 -9.67 -30.07
C GLU A 106 7.19 -10.14 -28.61
N LEU A 107 8.18 -9.70 -27.84
CA LEU A 107 8.31 -9.98 -26.40
C LEU A 107 7.18 -9.34 -25.58
N GLY A 108 6.77 -8.13 -25.96
CA GLY A 108 5.61 -7.47 -25.37
C GLY A 108 4.31 -8.26 -25.55
N ARG A 109 4.21 -9.05 -26.62
CA ARG A 109 3.08 -9.94 -26.93
C ARG A 109 3.31 -11.40 -26.53
N SER A 110 4.42 -11.70 -25.86
CA SER A 110 4.72 -13.06 -25.43
C SER A 110 4.45 -13.24 -23.94
N ARG A 111 4.19 -14.50 -23.59
CA ARG A 111 3.94 -14.92 -22.22
C ARG A 111 4.67 -16.22 -21.94
N GLU A 112 5.07 -16.41 -20.69
CA GLU A 112 5.74 -17.60 -20.21
C GLU A 112 4.91 -18.30 -19.11
N PRO A 113 5.08 -19.63 -18.95
CA PRO A 113 4.37 -20.38 -17.92
C PRO A 113 4.68 -19.80 -16.54
N ASN A 114 3.64 -19.45 -15.78
CA ASN A 114 3.82 -19.06 -14.38
C ASN A 114 3.97 -20.34 -13.53
N ILE A 115 5.20 -20.64 -13.09
CA ILE A 115 5.47 -21.83 -12.28
C ILE A 115 5.45 -21.46 -10.79
N VAL A 116 4.53 -22.07 -10.05
CA VAL A 116 4.39 -21.85 -8.61
C VAL A 116 4.69 -23.12 -7.83
N THR A 117 5.34 -22.98 -6.69
CA THR A 117 5.56 -24.11 -5.77
C THR A 117 4.34 -24.27 -4.87
N LYS A 118 3.64 -25.41 -4.99
CA LYS A 118 2.51 -25.78 -4.11
C LYS A 118 2.90 -26.88 -3.14
N GLY A 119 2.27 -26.86 -1.97
CA GLY A 119 2.49 -27.84 -0.89
C GLY A 119 3.58 -27.44 0.11
N THR A 120 3.71 -28.21 1.19
CA THR A 120 4.66 -27.96 2.28
C THR A 120 5.49 -29.21 2.59
N GLY A 121 6.72 -29.00 3.06
CA GLY A 121 7.65 -30.08 3.42
C GLY A 121 7.94 -31.04 2.27
N LYS A 122 7.66 -32.33 2.48
CA LYS A 122 7.92 -33.42 1.52
C LYS A 122 6.95 -33.47 0.33
N ASN A 123 5.86 -32.69 0.37
CA ASN A 123 4.84 -32.66 -0.68
C ASN A 123 4.96 -31.42 -1.60
N LYS A 124 6.11 -30.72 -1.55
CA LYS A 124 6.38 -29.61 -2.47
C LYS A 124 6.45 -30.12 -3.91
N ARG A 125 5.72 -29.45 -4.79
CA ARG A 125 5.74 -29.70 -6.23
C ARG A 125 5.56 -28.40 -6.98
N GLU A 126 6.21 -28.31 -8.13
CA GLU A 126 6.06 -27.20 -9.06
C GLU A 126 4.87 -27.50 -9.96
N GLU A 127 3.93 -26.56 -10.05
CA GLU A 127 2.77 -26.63 -10.94
C GLU A 127 2.67 -25.32 -11.72
N GLN A 128 2.22 -25.42 -12.97
CA GLN A 128 1.89 -24.23 -13.74
C GLN A 128 0.56 -23.64 -13.24
N ASP A 129 0.55 -22.34 -12.92
CA ASP A 129 -0.59 -21.57 -12.46
C ASP A 129 -0.79 -20.32 -13.34
N GLY A 130 -1.27 -20.56 -14.55
CA GLY A 130 -1.49 -19.54 -15.57
C GLY A 130 -0.25 -19.16 -16.35
N TRP A 131 -0.26 -17.92 -16.84
CA TRP A 131 0.76 -17.33 -17.70
C TRP A 131 1.13 -15.93 -17.19
N ILE A 132 2.40 -15.57 -17.25
CA ILE A 132 2.92 -14.22 -17.00
C ILE A 132 3.47 -13.62 -18.30
N GLY A 133 3.36 -12.32 -18.49
CA GLY A 133 3.93 -11.65 -19.66
C GLY A 133 5.45 -11.69 -19.59
N THR A 134 6.11 -11.94 -20.73
CA THR A 134 7.57 -12.04 -20.79
C THR A 134 8.25 -10.71 -20.51
N LEU A 135 7.65 -9.62 -21.00
CA LEU A 135 8.11 -8.25 -20.82
C LEU A 135 7.08 -7.39 -20.07
N VAL A 136 5.80 -7.49 -20.43
CA VAL A 136 4.70 -6.68 -19.88
C VAL A 136 4.08 -7.36 -18.64
N PRO A 137 4.10 -6.73 -17.44
CA PRO A 137 3.50 -7.30 -16.23
C PRO A 137 1.97 -7.40 -16.30
N ILE A 138 1.42 -8.53 -15.83
CA ILE A 138 -0.04 -8.75 -15.71
C ILE A 138 -0.69 -7.65 -14.87
N ASP A 139 -0.05 -7.23 -13.77
CA ASP A 139 -0.62 -6.26 -12.85
C ASP A 139 -0.77 -4.89 -13.50
N LEU A 140 0.15 -4.51 -14.40
CA LEU A 140 0.01 -3.28 -15.17
C LEU A 140 -1.12 -3.39 -16.21
N ILE A 141 -1.25 -4.52 -16.90
CA ILE A 141 -2.37 -4.74 -17.83
C ILE A 141 -3.71 -4.66 -17.07
N ARG A 142 -3.80 -5.30 -15.91
CA ARG A 142 -4.98 -5.26 -15.05
C ARG A 142 -5.32 -3.84 -14.63
N LYS A 143 -4.32 -3.10 -14.12
CA LYS A 143 -4.50 -1.74 -13.60
C LYS A 143 -4.84 -0.72 -14.68
N GLU A 144 -4.21 -0.79 -15.85
CA GLU A 144 -4.36 0.23 -16.89
C GLU A 144 -5.48 -0.08 -17.89
N LEU A 145 -5.71 -1.36 -18.21
CA LEU A 145 -6.65 -1.74 -19.27
C LEU A 145 -7.96 -2.36 -18.74
N TYR A 146 -7.99 -2.78 -17.48
CA TYR A 146 -9.15 -3.44 -16.85
C TYR A 146 -9.46 -2.85 -15.47
N ALA A 147 -9.23 -1.54 -15.31
CA ALA A 147 -9.47 -0.83 -14.05
C ALA A 147 -10.94 -0.96 -13.60
N GLU A 148 -11.89 -0.81 -14.53
CA GLU A 148 -13.32 -0.91 -14.25
C GLU A 148 -13.70 -2.32 -13.75
N GLU A 149 -13.19 -3.38 -14.38
CA GLU A 149 -13.44 -4.74 -13.90
C GLU A 149 -12.77 -5.05 -12.56
N ALA A 150 -11.60 -4.45 -12.29
CA ALA A 150 -10.94 -4.56 -11.00
C ALA A 150 -11.76 -3.85 -9.91
N GLU A 151 -12.25 -2.64 -10.17
CA GLU A 151 -13.12 -1.87 -9.27
C GLU A 151 -14.42 -2.64 -8.96
N LEU A 152 -15.04 -3.28 -9.95
CA LEU A 152 -16.20 -4.15 -9.73
C LEU A 152 -15.90 -5.37 -8.84
N ILE A 153 -14.65 -5.83 -8.75
CA ILE A 153 -14.26 -6.88 -7.81
C ILE A 153 -14.08 -6.29 -6.42
N GLU A 154 -13.47 -5.10 -6.30
CA GLU A 154 -13.32 -4.38 -5.04
C GLU A 154 -14.68 -4.05 -4.41
N GLU A 155 -15.68 -3.65 -5.19
CA GLU A 155 -17.06 -3.44 -4.72
C GLU A 155 -17.67 -4.73 -4.13
N VAL A 156 -17.43 -5.87 -4.79
CA VAL A 156 -17.90 -7.18 -4.32
C VAL A 156 -17.15 -7.60 -3.05
N GLU A 157 -15.87 -7.26 -2.93
CA GLU A 157 -15.08 -7.50 -1.72
C GLU A 157 -15.53 -6.64 -0.55
N ALA A 158 -15.87 -5.37 -0.79
CA ALA A 158 -16.49 -4.50 0.21
C ALA A 158 -17.83 -5.08 0.69
N GLU A 159 -18.68 -5.57 -0.21
CA GLU A 159 -19.94 -6.23 0.17
C GLU A 159 -19.69 -7.51 1.00
N ILE A 160 -18.63 -8.28 0.71
CA ILE A 160 -18.23 -9.43 1.54
C ILE A 160 -17.85 -8.95 2.94
N GLY A 161 -17.05 -7.90 3.05
CA GLY A 161 -16.64 -7.31 4.32
C GLY A 161 -17.83 -6.88 5.17
N GLU A 162 -18.82 -6.19 4.57
CA GLU A 162 -20.06 -5.80 5.27
C GLU A 162 -20.84 -7.02 5.77
N VAL A 163 -20.95 -8.07 4.96
CA VAL A 163 -21.66 -9.30 5.34
C VAL A 163 -20.91 -10.05 6.44
N GLU A 164 -19.58 -10.07 6.40
CA GLU A 164 -18.75 -10.68 7.43
C GLU A 164 -18.86 -9.93 8.75
N SER A 165 -18.76 -8.59 8.74
CA SER A 165 -18.98 -7.77 9.94
C SER A 165 -20.37 -7.98 10.55
N ALA A 166 -21.42 -8.00 9.73
CA ALA A 166 -22.79 -8.23 10.23
C ALA A 166 -22.98 -9.65 10.81
N LEU A 167 -22.27 -10.66 10.29
CA LEU A 167 -22.27 -12.00 10.85
C LEU A 167 -21.49 -12.06 12.17
N ASP A 168 -20.35 -11.37 12.24
CA ASP A 168 -19.51 -11.31 13.44
C ASP A 168 -20.24 -10.61 14.59
N GLU A 169 -20.93 -9.51 14.34
CA GLU A 169 -21.80 -8.84 15.32
C GLU A 169 -22.87 -9.77 15.90
N LEU A 170 -23.51 -10.60 15.06
CA LEU A 170 -24.49 -11.59 15.50
C LEU A 170 -23.84 -12.73 16.29
N VAL A 171 -22.63 -13.15 15.92
CA VAL A 171 -21.85 -14.16 16.66
C VAL A 171 -21.46 -13.64 18.04
N GLU A 172 -21.04 -12.38 18.15
CA GLU A 172 -20.73 -11.73 19.43
C GLU A 172 -21.98 -11.62 20.30
N SER A 173 -23.10 -11.17 19.73
CA SER A 173 -24.37 -11.04 20.44
C SER A 173 -24.89 -12.39 20.94
N ALA A 174 -24.75 -13.45 20.14
CA ALA A 174 -25.10 -14.82 20.50
C ALA A 174 -24.18 -15.45 21.56
N GLN A 175 -23.06 -14.80 21.94
CA GLN A 175 -22.17 -15.25 23.01
C GLN A 175 -22.45 -14.59 24.36
N VAL A 176 -23.24 -13.50 24.37
CA VAL A 176 -23.62 -12.81 25.61
C VAL A 176 -24.56 -13.72 26.40
N GLU A 177 -24.10 -14.25 27.53
CA GLU A 177 -24.93 -15.11 28.39
C GLU A 177 -26.23 -14.38 28.80
N ASP A 178 -27.34 -15.12 28.82
CA ASP A 178 -28.69 -14.63 29.13
C ASP A 178 -29.26 -13.58 28.13
N SER A 179 -28.65 -13.41 26.95
CA SER A 179 -29.25 -12.60 25.87
C SER A 179 -30.29 -13.40 25.07
N VAL A 180 -31.24 -12.68 24.45
CA VAL A 180 -32.23 -13.25 23.53
C VAL A 180 -31.52 -13.94 22.37
N GLU A 181 -30.45 -13.33 21.86
CA GLU A 181 -29.61 -13.88 20.80
C GLU A 181 -28.88 -15.15 21.21
N ASN A 182 -28.44 -15.27 22.47
CA ASN A 182 -27.81 -16.48 22.98
C ASN A 182 -28.81 -17.63 23.11
N GLU A 183 -30.02 -17.35 23.61
CA GLU A 183 -31.10 -18.34 23.71
C GLU A 183 -31.50 -18.89 22.33
N ILE A 184 -31.53 -18.05 21.30
CA ILE A 184 -31.98 -18.41 19.95
C ILE A 184 -30.85 -18.98 19.09
N LEU A 185 -29.66 -18.36 19.11
CA LEU A 185 -28.57 -18.64 18.16
C LEU A 185 -27.36 -19.33 18.79
N GLY A 186 -27.25 -19.37 20.12
CA GLY A 186 -26.07 -19.86 20.83
C GLY A 186 -25.71 -21.31 20.51
N GLU A 187 -26.71 -22.20 20.42
CA GLU A 187 -26.51 -23.61 20.03
C GLU A 187 -26.15 -23.79 18.54
N SER A 188 -26.34 -22.74 17.74
CA SER A 188 -25.98 -22.73 16.32
C SER A 188 -24.54 -22.29 16.06
N LEU A 189 -23.78 -21.87 17.08
CA LEU A 189 -22.36 -21.55 16.94
C LEU A 189 -21.50 -22.81 16.74
N ASN A 190 -20.38 -22.66 16.06
CA ASN A 190 -19.38 -23.71 15.93
C ASN A 190 -18.60 -23.93 17.25
N ALA A 191 -17.78 -24.99 17.30
CA ALA A 191 -16.99 -25.31 18.49
C ALA A 191 -16.01 -24.20 18.92
N SER A 192 -15.62 -23.33 17.99
CA SER A 192 -14.73 -22.19 18.22
C SER A 192 -15.47 -20.90 18.58
N LYS A 193 -16.82 -20.92 18.62
CA LYS A 193 -17.69 -19.76 18.84
C LYS A 193 -17.36 -18.54 17.96
N ASN A 194 -16.96 -18.77 16.72
CA ASN A 194 -16.58 -17.70 15.78
C ASN A 194 -17.36 -17.72 14.46
N SER A 195 -18.32 -18.63 14.31
CA SER A 195 -19.21 -18.66 13.15
C SER A 195 -20.43 -19.56 13.41
N PHE A 196 -21.49 -19.34 12.64
CA PHE A 196 -22.68 -20.18 12.66
C PHE A 196 -22.56 -21.44 11.82
N ILE A 197 -23.05 -22.55 12.34
CA ILE A 197 -23.26 -23.81 11.61
C ILE A 197 -24.57 -23.69 10.82
N VAL A 198 -24.47 -23.58 9.49
CA VAL A 198 -25.62 -23.46 8.57
C VAL A 198 -26.70 -24.53 8.81
N GLY A 199 -26.29 -25.75 9.13
CA GLY A 199 -27.20 -26.87 9.40
C GLY A 199 -28.03 -26.70 10.68
N ASN A 200 -27.49 -26.00 11.69
CA ASN A 200 -28.18 -25.74 12.96
C ASN A 200 -29.17 -24.59 12.78
N ILE A 201 -28.74 -23.48 12.17
CA ILE A 201 -29.63 -22.34 11.85
C ILE A 201 -30.86 -22.80 11.01
N ARG A 202 -30.67 -23.72 10.06
CA ARG A 202 -31.78 -24.29 9.26
C ARG A 202 -32.75 -25.19 10.04
N LYS A 203 -32.33 -25.74 11.17
CA LYS A 203 -33.22 -26.46 12.09
C LYS A 203 -33.93 -25.47 12.99
N GLU A 204 -33.20 -24.48 13.47
CA GLU A 204 -33.66 -23.43 14.37
C GLU A 204 -34.81 -22.64 13.75
N ILE A 205 -34.75 -22.29 12.46
CA ILE A 205 -35.86 -21.56 11.83
C ILE A 205 -37.20 -22.34 11.81
N LYS A 206 -37.18 -23.66 12.03
CA LYS A 206 -38.38 -24.50 12.05
C LYS A 206 -39.03 -24.59 13.43
N THR A 207 -38.37 -24.08 14.47
CA THR A 207 -38.88 -24.12 15.85
C THR A 207 -39.76 -22.90 16.15
N TYR A 208 -39.57 -21.81 15.41
CA TYR A 208 -40.31 -20.55 15.57
C TYR A 208 -41.41 -20.37 14.52
N GLU A 209 -42.49 -19.68 14.89
CA GLU A 209 -43.57 -19.32 13.97
C GLU A 209 -43.16 -18.15 13.07
N GLU A 210 -43.67 -18.10 11.84
CA GLU A 210 -43.40 -16.98 10.94
C GLU A 210 -43.88 -15.65 11.54
N ASN A 211 -43.06 -14.59 11.41
CA ASN A 211 -43.29 -13.23 11.95
C ASN A 211 -43.11 -13.06 13.47
N THR A 212 -42.44 -13.98 14.17
CA THR A 212 -41.93 -13.70 15.51
C THR A 212 -40.53 -13.06 15.45
N GLU A 213 -40.14 -12.33 16.50
CA GLU A 213 -38.81 -11.69 16.58
C GLU A 213 -37.68 -12.73 16.47
N GLU A 214 -37.89 -13.93 17.01
CA GLU A 214 -36.95 -15.05 16.95
C GLU A 214 -36.83 -15.59 15.53
N TYR A 215 -37.96 -15.76 14.83
CA TYR A 215 -37.95 -16.16 13.42
C TYR A 215 -37.20 -15.15 12.55
N GLU A 216 -37.45 -13.85 12.75
CA GLU A 216 -36.78 -12.78 12.01
C GLU A 216 -35.26 -12.78 12.25
N LEU A 217 -34.83 -12.99 13.50
CA LEU A 217 -33.41 -13.08 13.85
C LEU A 217 -32.73 -14.27 13.16
N VAL A 218 -33.32 -15.46 13.22
CA VAL A 218 -32.78 -16.66 12.57
C VAL A 218 -32.80 -16.52 11.04
N GLN A 219 -33.86 -15.93 10.48
CA GLN A 219 -33.98 -15.63 9.05
C GLN A 219 -32.88 -14.66 8.59
N ARG A 220 -32.59 -13.60 9.37
CA ARG A 220 -31.49 -12.66 9.08
C ARG A 220 -30.14 -13.39 8.99
N VAL A 221 -29.86 -14.31 9.91
CA VAL A 221 -28.62 -15.12 9.87
C VAL A 221 -28.58 -15.99 8.61
N LEU A 222 -29.68 -16.64 8.24
CA LEU A 222 -29.75 -17.43 6.99
C LEU A 222 -29.51 -16.59 5.74
N ASP A 223 -30.11 -15.41 5.68
CA ASP A 223 -29.97 -14.50 4.55
C ASP A 223 -28.54 -14.00 4.42
N LEU A 224 -27.88 -13.63 5.53
CA LEU A 224 -26.46 -13.27 5.55
C LEU A 224 -25.55 -14.43 5.14
N LEU A 225 -25.80 -15.66 5.63
CA LEU A 225 -25.02 -16.84 5.23
C LEU A 225 -25.20 -17.19 3.74
N SER A 226 -26.42 -17.03 3.22
CA SER A 226 -26.75 -17.19 1.81
C SER A 226 -26.07 -16.13 0.95
N LYS A 227 -26.17 -14.85 1.36
CA LYS A 227 -25.53 -13.71 0.73
C LYS A 227 -24.01 -13.88 0.70
N ARG A 228 -23.38 -14.22 1.83
CA ARG A 228 -21.95 -14.55 1.91
C ARG A 228 -21.55 -15.59 0.88
N THR A 229 -22.31 -16.68 0.77
CA THR A 229 -22.01 -17.76 -0.19
C THR A 229 -22.13 -17.28 -1.64
N LYS A 230 -23.18 -16.50 -1.94
CA LYS A 230 -23.43 -15.94 -3.28
C LYS A 230 -22.35 -14.91 -3.66
N THR A 231 -22.05 -13.95 -2.80
CA THR A 231 -21.08 -12.88 -3.08
C THR A 231 -19.66 -13.45 -3.18
N ASN A 232 -19.27 -14.41 -2.32
CA ASN A 232 -17.99 -15.13 -2.48
C ASN A 232 -17.88 -15.88 -3.81
N ARG A 233 -18.97 -16.48 -4.28
CA ARG A 233 -19.01 -17.13 -5.59
C ARG A 233 -18.85 -16.11 -6.72
N ILE A 234 -19.57 -14.99 -6.65
CA ILE A 234 -19.47 -13.90 -7.63
C ILE A 234 -18.04 -13.35 -7.69
N ARG A 235 -17.42 -13.07 -6.54
CA ARG A 235 -16.01 -12.64 -6.45
C ARG A 235 -15.13 -13.64 -7.18
N ARG A 236 -15.21 -14.93 -6.84
CA ARG A 236 -14.38 -15.97 -7.46
C ARG A 236 -14.56 -16.04 -8.98
N GLU A 237 -15.80 -16.00 -9.46
CA GLU A 237 -16.11 -16.04 -10.90
C GLU A 237 -15.57 -14.80 -11.63
N LYS A 238 -15.78 -13.59 -11.08
CA LYS A 238 -15.25 -12.33 -11.64
C LYS A 238 -13.73 -12.28 -11.64
N THR A 239 -13.08 -12.68 -10.53
CA THR A 239 -11.62 -12.72 -10.44
C THR A 239 -11.02 -13.70 -11.45
N GLN A 240 -11.63 -14.88 -11.60
CA GLN A 240 -11.19 -15.86 -12.59
C GLN A 240 -11.33 -15.30 -14.02
N ASP A 241 -12.50 -14.74 -14.37
CA ASP A 241 -12.76 -14.15 -15.68
C ASP A 241 -11.76 -13.01 -15.99
N LEU A 242 -11.53 -12.11 -15.04
CA LEU A 242 -10.55 -11.04 -15.18
C LEU A 242 -9.13 -11.58 -15.38
N ASN A 243 -8.72 -12.58 -14.59
CA ASN A 243 -7.41 -13.20 -14.73
C ASN A 243 -7.21 -13.82 -16.12
N GLU A 244 -8.21 -14.54 -16.63
CA GLU A 244 -8.18 -15.14 -17.96
C GLU A 244 -8.13 -14.06 -19.06
N LYS A 245 -8.92 -12.99 -18.94
CA LYS A 245 -8.89 -11.84 -19.86
C LYS A 245 -7.52 -11.19 -19.90
N VAL A 246 -6.96 -10.85 -18.75
CA VAL A 246 -5.64 -10.19 -18.66
C VAL A 246 -4.55 -11.07 -19.26
N GLN A 247 -4.54 -12.37 -18.95
CA GLN A 247 -3.52 -13.30 -19.49
C GLN A 247 -3.62 -13.50 -21.00
N ASN A 248 -4.82 -13.44 -21.56
CA ASN A 248 -5.02 -13.52 -23.01
C ASN A 248 -4.73 -12.18 -23.69
N ARG A 249 -5.03 -11.06 -23.02
CA ARG A 249 -4.79 -9.71 -23.54
C ARG A 249 -3.33 -9.48 -23.89
N ILE A 250 -2.38 -10.08 -23.15
CA ILE A 250 -0.94 -10.02 -23.44
C ILE A 250 -0.65 -10.28 -24.93
N LEU A 251 -1.27 -11.32 -25.50
CA LEU A 251 -1.00 -11.76 -26.88
C LEU A 251 -1.52 -10.77 -27.94
N GLU A 252 -2.41 -9.86 -27.55
CA GLU A 252 -3.17 -8.97 -28.43
C GLU A 252 -2.80 -7.50 -28.22
N LEU A 253 -1.84 -7.18 -27.34
CA LEU A 253 -1.45 -5.81 -27.06
C LEU A 253 -1.01 -5.07 -28.34
N THR A 254 -1.39 -3.82 -28.47
CA THR A 254 -0.91 -2.92 -29.54
C THR A 254 0.50 -2.43 -29.23
N ASP A 255 1.23 -1.93 -30.23
CA ASP A 255 2.58 -1.40 -30.01
C ASP A 255 2.53 -0.20 -29.05
N GLU A 256 1.49 0.63 -29.16
CA GLU A 256 1.26 1.78 -28.28
C GLU A 256 0.98 1.35 -26.83
N GLU A 257 0.20 0.30 -26.61
CA GLU A 257 -0.05 -0.24 -25.27
C GLU A 257 1.22 -0.87 -24.67
N ILE A 258 2.02 -1.58 -25.47
CA ILE A 258 3.30 -2.14 -25.01
C ILE A 258 4.22 -0.99 -24.59
N ASP A 259 4.34 0.06 -25.40
CA ASP A 259 5.14 1.23 -25.09
C ASP A 259 4.69 1.88 -23.78
N GLN A 260 3.39 2.12 -23.60
CA GLN A 260 2.85 2.70 -22.37
C GLN A 260 3.14 1.83 -21.14
N LEU A 261 2.87 0.53 -21.22
CA LEU A 261 2.96 -0.37 -20.07
C LEU A 261 4.42 -0.64 -19.68
N VAL A 262 5.31 -0.83 -20.66
CA VAL A 262 6.74 -1.04 -20.41
C VAL A 262 7.41 0.25 -19.94
N TYR A 263 7.03 1.41 -20.51
CA TYR A 263 7.48 2.71 -20.00
C TYR A 263 7.10 2.88 -18.54
N LYS A 264 5.84 2.55 -18.17
CA LYS A 264 5.37 2.63 -16.79
C LYS A 264 6.10 1.64 -15.87
N LYS A 265 6.40 0.42 -16.34
CA LYS A 265 7.19 -0.58 -15.63
C LYS A 265 8.58 -0.05 -15.26
N TRP A 266 9.27 0.58 -16.23
CA TRP A 266 10.66 1.00 -16.05
C TRP A 266 10.81 2.37 -15.41
N PHE A 267 9.97 3.33 -15.79
CA PHE A 267 10.19 4.74 -15.48
C PHE A 267 9.00 5.41 -14.80
N GLY A 268 7.91 4.66 -14.51
CA GLY A 268 6.67 5.22 -13.98
C GLY A 268 6.85 6.06 -12.72
N ASP A 269 7.71 5.60 -11.81
CA ASP A 269 7.94 6.25 -10.52
C ASP A 269 9.28 7.02 -10.46
N LEU A 270 10.18 6.81 -11.43
CA LEU A 270 11.56 7.31 -11.36
C LEU A 270 11.64 8.84 -11.20
N THR A 271 10.80 9.59 -11.93
CA THR A 271 10.80 11.06 -11.85
C THR A 271 10.34 11.54 -10.48
N GLU A 272 9.28 10.95 -9.93
CA GLU A 272 8.78 11.30 -8.59
C GLU A 272 9.79 10.94 -7.51
N GLU A 273 10.42 9.76 -7.61
CA GLU A 273 11.48 9.34 -6.68
C GLU A 273 12.68 10.29 -6.71
N MET A 274 13.09 10.75 -7.90
CA MET A 274 14.18 11.72 -8.04
C MET A 274 13.84 13.09 -7.44
N ILE A 275 12.59 13.55 -7.55
CA ILE A 275 12.13 14.78 -6.90
C ILE A 275 12.15 14.62 -5.38
N ARG A 276 11.74 13.46 -4.85
CA ARG A 276 11.76 13.18 -3.40
C ARG A 276 13.16 13.28 -2.80
N LEU A 277 14.22 13.00 -3.56
CA LEU A 277 15.60 13.21 -3.09
C LEU A 277 15.92 14.67 -2.75
N ILE A 278 15.17 15.63 -3.29
CA ILE A 278 15.29 17.05 -2.97
C ILE A 278 14.48 17.38 -1.70
N GLU A 279 13.28 16.79 -1.58
CA GLU A 279 12.35 17.10 -0.49
C GLU A 279 12.68 16.40 0.83
N GLU A 280 13.13 15.14 0.79
CA GLU A 280 13.34 14.33 1.99
C GLU A 280 14.40 14.90 2.94
N PRO A 281 15.61 15.29 2.48
CA PRO A 281 16.60 15.89 3.38
C PRO A 281 16.09 17.18 4.04
N LEU A 282 15.32 17.97 3.29
CA LEU A 282 14.72 19.21 3.80
C LEU A 282 13.64 18.92 4.86
N LYS A 283 12.81 17.89 4.64
CA LYS A 283 11.83 17.42 5.63
C LYS A 283 12.53 16.91 6.90
N GLU A 284 13.66 16.22 6.78
CA GLU A 284 14.47 15.78 7.92
C GLU A 284 15.06 16.96 8.71
N GLU A 285 15.57 17.99 8.02
CA GLU A 285 16.06 19.21 8.67
C GLU A 285 14.93 19.98 9.37
N LEU A 286 13.75 20.09 8.75
CA LEU A 286 12.57 20.73 9.35
C LEU A 286 12.04 19.95 10.55
N ASN A 287 12.05 18.61 10.50
CA ASN A 287 11.73 17.77 11.64
C ASN A 287 12.74 17.94 12.78
N THR A 288 14.03 18.03 12.46
CA THR A 288 15.06 18.33 13.46
C THR A 288 14.82 19.69 14.11
N LEU A 289 14.44 20.70 13.31
CA LEU A 289 14.07 22.01 13.83
C LEU A 289 12.83 21.96 14.73
N LYS A 290 11.84 21.14 14.38
CA LYS A 290 10.65 20.87 15.20
C LYS A 290 11.02 20.25 16.53
N GLU A 291 11.83 19.20 16.53
CA GLU A 291 12.31 18.54 17.75
C GLU A 291 13.10 19.50 18.65
N LEU A 292 13.94 20.36 18.06
CA LEU A 292 14.67 21.39 18.80
C LEU A 292 13.72 22.45 19.38
N ASN A 293 12.77 22.93 18.59
CA ASN A 293 11.77 23.89 19.06
C ASN A 293 10.97 23.33 20.23
N ASP A 294 10.49 22.09 20.12
CA ASP A 294 9.72 21.43 21.19
C ASP A 294 10.57 21.21 22.45
N ARG A 295 11.84 20.80 22.28
CA ARG A 295 12.74 20.54 23.40
C ARG A 295 13.14 21.80 24.17
N TYR A 296 13.28 22.93 23.48
CA TYR A 296 13.76 24.19 24.06
C TYR A 296 12.64 25.24 24.23
N LYS A 297 11.38 24.85 24.04
CA LYS A 297 10.20 25.70 24.19
C LYS A 297 10.04 26.24 25.61
N ASP A 298 10.29 25.39 26.60
CA ASP A 298 10.18 25.76 28.02
C ASP A 298 11.55 26.20 28.55
N THR A 299 11.65 27.43 29.03
CA THR A 299 12.90 27.93 29.61
C THR A 299 13.13 27.33 31.01
N LEU A 300 14.37 27.37 31.49
CA LEU A 300 14.69 26.97 32.86
C LEU A 300 13.88 27.78 33.89
N ASP A 301 13.64 29.05 33.61
CA ASP A 301 12.84 29.92 34.46
C ASP A 301 11.35 29.52 34.44
N ASP A 302 10.81 29.12 33.27
CA ASP A 302 9.43 28.60 33.15
C ASP A 302 9.26 27.30 33.93
N LEU A 303 10.24 26.38 33.82
CA LEU A 303 10.26 25.13 34.56
C LEU A 303 10.40 25.35 36.07
N GLU A 304 11.20 26.34 36.50
CA GLU A 304 11.29 26.72 37.93
C GLU A 304 9.98 27.29 38.46
N ASP A 305 9.27 28.10 37.67
CA ASP A 305 8.00 28.69 38.07
C ASP A 305 6.84 27.69 38.03
N GLU A 306 6.88 26.71 37.13
CA GLU A 306 5.98 25.55 37.18
C GLU A 306 6.28 24.67 38.40
N TYR A 307 7.56 24.39 38.69
CA TYR A 307 7.98 23.64 39.88
C TYR A 307 7.48 24.30 41.17
N LYS A 308 7.64 25.62 41.31
CA LYS A 308 7.11 26.39 42.47
C LYS A 308 5.59 26.29 42.57
N ARG A 309 4.87 26.36 41.45
CA ARG A 309 3.40 26.21 41.41
C ARG A 309 2.97 24.80 41.84
N LEU A 310 3.63 23.77 41.32
CA LEU A 310 3.35 22.38 41.68
C LEU A 310 3.66 22.11 43.17
N GLU A 311 4.78 22.65 43.68
CA GLU A 311 5.16 22.52 45.09
C GLU A 311 4.15 23.21 46.02
N ALA A 312 3.63 24.37 45.62
CA ALA A 312 2.58 25.07 46.36
C ALA A 312 1.28 24.26 46.39
N SER A 313 0.85 23.73 45.23
CA SER A 313 -0.34 22.87 45.13
C SER A 313 -0.21 21.59 45.96
N PHE A 314 0.96 20.95 45.93
CA PHE A 314 1.23 19.76 46.73
C PHE A 314 1.20 20.07 48.24
N LYS A 315 1.79 21.19 48.68
CA LYS A 315 1.72 21.64 50.08
C LYS A 315 0.29 21.91 50.52
N GLU A 316 -0.53 22.49 49.65
CA GLU A 316 -1.95 22.71 49.92
C GLU A 316 -2.69 21.38 50.11
N MET A 317 -2.53 20.43 49.19
CA MET A 317 -3.13 19.09 49.33
C MET A 317 -2.66 18.37 50.61
N ALA A 318 -1.37 18.44 50.93
CA ALA A 318 -0.81 17.85 52.14
C ALA A 318 -1.40 18.50 53.42
N SER A 319 -1.68 19.80 53.40
CA SER A 319 -2.31 20.51 54.53
C SER A 319 -3.78 20.15 54.74
N GLN A 320 -4.44 19.62 53.72
CA GLN A 320 -5.83 19.14 53.76
C GLN A 320 -5.94 17.67 54.21
N LEU A 321 -4.82 16.98 54.40
CA LEU A 321 -4.81 15.62 54.97
C LEU A 321 -5.23 15.69 56.44
N VAL A 322 -6.42 15.16 56.73
CA VAL A 322 -6.93 15.02 58.10
C VAL A 322 -6.65 13.61 58.59
N VAL A 323 -6.24 13.47 59.85
CA VAL A 323 -6.16 12.16 60.51
C VAL A 323 -7.58 11.65 60.74
N THR A 324 -7.94 10.53 60.10
CA THR A 324 -9.14 9.78 60.48
C THR A 324 -8.85 9.06 61.79
N THR A 325 -9.32 9.63 62.90
CA THR A 325 -9.44 8.88 64.16
C THR A 325 -10.74 8.10 64.12
N ASP A 326 -10.64 6.78 64.00
CA ASP A 326 -11.76 5.87 64.29
C ASP A 326 -12.04 5.93 65.79
N GLU A 327 -13.15 6.57 66.17
CA GLU A 327 -13.87 6.31 67.43
C GLU A 327 -15.36 6.09 67.15
#